data_AF-A0A3M7LEK9-F1
#
_entry.id   AF-A0A3M7LEK9-F1
#
_cell.length_a   1.000
_cell.length_b   1.000
_cell.length_c   1.000
_cell.angle_alpha   90.00
_cell.angle_beta   90.00
_cell.angle_gamma   90.00
#
_symmetry.space_group_name_H-M   'P 1'
#
loop_
_entity.id
_entity.type
_entity.pdbx_description
1 polymer ?
#
loop_
_entity_poly.entity_id
_entity_poly.type
_entity_poly.pdbx_seq_one_letter_code
_entity_poly.pdbx_strand_id
1 'polypeptide(L)'
;MFKQVRNYKFPYVLYNFFNKRKLRHNISLYKKYGIKKSYFSSISSKDFSHLPAVERKIDHEKLMATLFYKNLSEENKVSVDNYDANGYLILKNYLSSDVVDQINNEINKLMKEGTLQFRYGNKLMFAIHYSEIIKNIGNDKNLIDFLSILLDGQAKLFQSINFIKGSQQKTHSDSIHMTTYPLGGLLGVWIALEDVDENNGALHYIPQTHKLPYFLNSDYDNEGDRLKIGKKSYKAYEEFLENKVKELGLKKEIFNAQKGDLLIWHANILHGGEPHLDKNRTRKSLVYHFFDENSICYHEVTQRPALFEL
;
A
#
# COMPACT_ATOMS: atom_id res chain seq x y z
N MET A 1 18.40 21.42 14.83
CA MET A 1 17.13 22.06 15.27
C MET A 1 15.88 21.44 14.63
N PHE A 2 15.76 21.37 13.28
CA PHE A 2 14.53 20.87 12.62
C PHE A 2 14.17 19.38 12.84
N LYS A 3 15.13 18.47 13.05
CA LYS A 3 14.84 17.05 13.33
C LYS A 3 14.13 16.83 14.68
N GLN A 4 14.41 17.66 15.69
CA GLN A 4 13.78 17.54 17.01
C GLN A 4 12.30 17.94 16.99
N VAL A 5 11.92 18.88 16.11
CA VAL A 5 10.54 19.34 15.95
C VAL A 5 9.64 18.25 15.38
N ARG A 6 10.17 17.39 14.50
CA ARG A 6 9.42 16.26 13.88
C ARG A 6 9.01 15.18 14.88
N ASN A 7 9.60 15.14 16.07
CA ASN A 7 9.21 14.18 17.10
C ASN A 7 8.01 14.66 17.93
N TYR A 8 7.56 15.91 17.76
CA TYR A 8 6.39 16.44 18.45
C TYR A 8 5.14 16.33 17.58
N LYS A 9 3.99 16.06 18.22
CA LYS A 9 2.69 15.96 17.55
C LYS A 9 2.14 17.32 17.12
N PHE A 10 2.49 18.39 17.85
CA PHE A 10 1.92 19.73 17.66
C PHE A 10 2.11 20.31 16.23
N PRO A 11 3.31 20.27 15.61
CA PRO A 11 3.47 20.71 14.22
C PRO A 11 2.57 19.95 13.24
N TYR A 12 2.37 18.65 13.44
CA TYR A 12 1.48 17.85 12.60
C TYR A 12 0.02 18.22 12.81
N VAL A 13 -0.39 18.43 14.06
CA VAL A 13 -1.74 18.90 14.42
C VAL A 13 -2.04 20.25 13.76
N LEU A 14 -1.09 21.18 13.81
CA LEU A 14 -1.23 22.50 13.17
C LEU A 14 -1.32 22.36 11.64
N TYR A 15 -0.47 21.54 11.03
CA TYR A 15 -0.53 21.25 9.60
C TYR A 15 -1.88 20.64 9.18
N ASN A 16 -2.38 19.69 9.96
CA ASN A 16 -3.67 19.05 9.72
C ASN A 16 -4.84 20.04 9.83
N PHE A 17 -4.79 20.97 10.78
CA PHE A 17 -5.82 21.99 10.98
C PHE A 17 -6.07 22.80 9.69
N PHE A 18 -4.99 23.23 9.03
CA PHE A 18 -5.05 23.96 7.76
C PHE A 18 -5.38 23.09 6.53
N ASN A 19 -5.40 21.76 6.66
CA ASN A 19 -5.74 20.82 5.59
C ASN A 19 -7.16 20.24 5.73
N LYS A 20 -8.11 21.00 6.31
CA LYS A 20 -9.48 20.57 6.57
C LYS A 20 -10.18 19.91 5.38
N ARG A 21 -10.04 20.46 4.16
CA ARG A 21 -10.66 19.89 2.94
C ARG A 21 -10.25 18.44 2.71
N LYS A 22 -8.97 18.11 2.95
CA LYS A 22 -8.40 16.77 2.77
C LYS A 22 -8.73 15.80 3.91
N LEU A 23 -9.20 16.31 5.06
CA LEU A 23 -9.47 15.54 6.28
C LEU A 23 -10.95 15.48 6.67
N ARG A 24 -11.84 16.19 5.97
CA ARG A 24 -13.27 16.27 6.32
C ARG A 24 -13.97 14.90 6.41
N HIS A 25 -13.51 13.93 5.62
CA HIS A 25 -14.03 12.57 5.61
C HIS A 25 -13.86 11.86 6.98
N ASN A 26 -12.84 12.23 7.76
CA ASN A 26 -12.64 11.66 9.09
C ASN A 26 -13.73 12.06 10.09
N ILE A 27 -14.45 13.17 9.87
CA ILE A 27 -15.47 13.63 10.83
C ILE A 27 -16.61 12.61 10.94
N SER A 28 -17.13 12.12 9.81
CA SER A 28 -18.18 11.11 9.80
C SER A 28 -17.68 9.77 10.32
N LEU A 29 -16.45 9.37 9.92
CA LEU A 29 -15.85 8.12 10.36
C LEU A 29 -15.56 8.10 11.86
N TYR A 30 -15.02 9.19 12.43
CA TYR A 30 -14.77 9.30 13.87
C TYR A 30 -16.07 9.21 14.65
N LYS A 31 -17.14 9.86 14.17
CA LYS A 31 -18.48 9.73 14.77
C LYS A 31 -18.99 8.30 14.69
N LYS A 32 -18.86 7.62 13.54
CA LYS A 32 -19.28 6.23 13.32
C LYS A 32 -18.61 5.27 14.32
N TYR A 33 -17.31 5.43 14.56
CA TYR A 33 -16.54 4.55 15.45
C TYR A 33 -16.37 5.09 16.88
N GLY A 34 -17.09 6.16 17.26
CA GLY A 34 -17.05 6.70 18.63
C GLY A 34 -15.73 7.37 19.03
N ILE A 35 -14.89 7.76 18.06
CA ILE A 35 -13.58 8.37 18.31
C ILE A 35 -13.76 9.84 18.73
N LYS A 36 -13.48 10.13 20.00
CA LYS A 36 -13.59 11.47 20.60
C LYS A 36 -12.36 12.34 20.29
N LYS A 37 -12.09 12.58 19.02
CA LYS A 37 -10.99 13.44 18.53
C LYS A 37 -11.46 14.40 17.45
N SER A 38 -10.74 15.51 17.29
CA SER A 38 -10.94 16.39 16.14
C SER A 38 -10.29 15.79 14.89
N TYR A 39 -10.79 16.12 13.69
CA TYR A 39 -10.26 15.60 12.42
C TYR A 39 -8.75 15.86 12.23
N PHE A 40 -8.21 16.89 12.89
CA PHE A 40 -6.82 17.30 12.80
C PHE A 40 -5.91 16.70 13.89
N SER A 41 -6.49 16.03 14.89
CA SER A 41 -5.75 15.42 15.99
C SER A 41 -4.84 14.29 15.49
N SER A 42 -3.76 14.01 16.22
CA SER A 42 -2.97 12.80 16.01
C SER A 42 -3.82 11.56 16.25
N ILE A 43 -3.59 10.51 15.48
CA ILE A 43 -4.33 9.25 15.55
C ILE A 43 -3.38 8.06 15.35
N SER A 44 -3.63 6.97 16.07
CA SER A 44 -2.83 5.74 16.04
C SER A 44 -3.67 4.52 16.38
N SER A 45 -3.12 3.32 16.18
CA SER A 45 -3.71 2.04 16.58
C SER A 45 -4.29 2.03 18.01
N LYS A 46 -3.60 2.68 18.96
CA LYS A 46 -4.02 2.82 20.37
C LYS A 46 -5.39 3.49 20.55
N ASP A 47 -5.81 4.34 19.62
CA ASP A 47 -7.11 5.01 19.70
C ASP A 47 -8.28 4.07 19.45
N PHE A 48 -8.00 2.88 18.90
CA PHE A 48 -8.99 1.88 18.55
C PHE A 48 -8.92 0.63 19.44
N SER A 49 -7.98 0.55 20.38
CA SER A 49 -7.75 -0.65 21.21
C SER A 49 -8.93 -1.06 22.09
N HIS A 50 -9.87 -0.14 22.33
CA HIS A 50 -11.10 -0.38 23.07
C HIS A 50 -12.25 -0.90 22.20
N LEU A 51 -12.09 -0.90 20.88
CA LEU A 51 -13.08 -1.37 19.92
C LEU A 51 -12.82 -2.85 19.59
N PRO A 52 -13.85 -3.62 19.21
CA PRO A 52 -13.67 -5.01 18.83
C PRO A 52 -12.81 -5.13 17.57
N ALA A 53 -12.01 -6.20 17.50
CA ALA A 53 -11.37 -6.57 16.25
C ALA A 53 -12.45 -6.87 15.20
N VAL A 54 -12.25 -6.37 13.98
CA VAL A 54 -13.10 -6.67 12.83
C VAL A 54 -12.30 -7.56 11.90
N GLU A 55 -12.84 -8.74 11.64
CA GLU A 55 -12.33 -9.66 10.63
C GLU A 55 -13.00 -9.33 9.30
N ARG A 56 -12.19 -9.10 8.26
CA ARG A 56 -12.66 -8.90 6.88
C ARG A 56 -12.82 -10.27 6.22
N LYS A 57 -13.94 -10.51 5.55
CA LYS A 57 -14.24 -11.80 4.92
C LYS A 57 -14.58 -11.61 3.45
N ILE A 58 -13.85 -12.33 2.60
CA ILE A 58 -14.07 -12.30 1.16
C ILE A 58 -15.29 -13.14 0.83
N ASP A 59 -16.28 -12.52 0.19
CA ASP A 59 -17.44 -13.22 -0.37
C ASP A 59 -17.02 -13.84 -1.72
N HIS A 60 -16.58 -15.10 -1.69
CA HIS A 60 -16.08 -15.79 -2.88
C HIS A 60 -17.12 -15.93 -3.99
N GLU A 61 -18.40 -16.12 -3.65
CA GLU A 61 -19.47 -16.20 -4.65
C GLU A 61 -19.63 -14.86 -5.38
N LYS A 62 -19.63 -13.74 -4.65
CA LYS A 62 -19.65 -12.41 -5.26
C LYS A 62 -18.39 -12.14 -6.08
N LEU A 63 -17.22 -12.55 -5.57
CA LEU A 63 -15.94 -12.36 -6.26
C LEU A 63 -15.95 -13.03 -7.63
N MET A 64 -16.36 -14.31 -7.67
CA MET A 64 -16.50 -15.10 -8.90
C MET A 64 -17.59 -14.56 -9.84
N ALA A 65 -18.59 -13.88 -9.30
CA ALA A 65 -19.66 -13.26 -10.08
C ALA A 65 -19.23 -11.97 -10.79
N THR A 66 -18.12 -11.33 -10.39
CA THR A 66 -17.64 -10.08 -11.01
C THR A 66 -17.28 -10.26 -12.49
N LEU A 67 -17.47 -9.18 -13.27
CA LEU A 67 -17.05 -9.19 -14.68
C LEU A 67 -15.52 -9.32 -14.81
N PHE A 68 -14.77 -8.75 -13.87
CA PHE A 68 -13.32 -8.88 -13.82
C PHE A 68 -12.90 -10.36 -13.73
N TYR A 69 -13.38 -11.09 -12.73
CA TYR A 69 -13.06 -12.51 -12.53
C TYR A 69 -13.45 -13.37 -13.74
N LYS A 70 -14.66 -13.16 -14.28
CA LYS A 70 -15.18 -13.92 -15.42
C LYS A 70 -14.31 -13.81 -16.67
N ASN A 71 -13.65 -12.66 -16.85
CA ASN A 71 -12.79 -12.39 -18.01
C ASN A 71 -11.33 -12.83 -17.82
N LEU A 72 -10.96 -13.37 -16.65
CA LEU A 72 -9.62 -13.90 -16.42
C LEU A 72 -9.41 -15.24 -17.15
N SER A 73 -8.16 -15.52 -17.51
CA SER A 73 -7.73 -16.86 -17.91
C SER A 73 -7.88 -17.85 -16.74
N GLU A 74 -7.95 -19.15 -17.04
CA GLU A 74 -8.03 -20.18 -16.00
C GLU A 74 -6.82 -20.16 -15.04
N GLU A 75 -5.61 -19.93 -15.56
CA GLU A 75 -4.40 -19.73 -14.73
C GLU A 75 -4.58 -18.58 -13.74
N ASN A 76 -5.11 -17.45 -14.21
CA ASN A 76 -5.34 -16.28 -13.38
C ASN A 76 -6.45 -16.51 -12.35
N LYS A 77 -7.53 -17.23 -12.70
CA LYS A 77 -8.59 -17.62 -11.76
C LYS A 77 -8.04 -18.47 -10.62
N VAL A 78 -7.19 -19.45 -10.91
CA VAL A 78 -6.51 -20.25 -9.89
C VAL A 78 -5.70 -19.36 -8.94
N SER A 79 -5.04 -18.33 -9.44
CA SER A 79 -4.32 -17.38 -8.57
C SER A 79 -5.27 -16.57 -7.67
N VAL A 80 -6.40 -16.11 -8.21
CA VAL A 80 -7.43 -15.41 -7.42
C VAL A 80 -8.00 -16.31 -6.33
N ASP A 81 -8.33 -17.56 -6.65
CA ASP A 81 -8.94 -18.50 -5.71
C ASP A 81 -8.02 -18.81 -4.51
N ASN A 82 -6.71 -18.68 -4.70
CA ASN A 82 -5.71 -18.87 -3.64
C ASN A 82 -5.39 -17.59 -2.84
N TYR A 83 -6.02 -16.45 -3.15
CA TYR A 83 -5.73 -15.17 -2.50
C TYR A 83 -5.93 -15.22 -0.98
N ASP A 84 -7.03 -15.79 -0.50
CA ASP A 84 -7.31 -15.84 0.95
C ASP A 84 -6.31 -16.74 1.70
N ALA A 85 -5.89 -17.82 1.05
CA ALA A 85 -4.86 -18.72 1.56
C ALA A 85 -3.49 -18.02 1.67
N ASN A 86 -3.09 -17.30 0.62
CA ASN A 86 -1.73 -16.82 0.42
C ASN A 86 -1.49 -15.35 0.80
N GLY A 87 -2.51 -14.51 0.75
CA GLY A 87 -2.46 -13.06 1.01
C GLY A 87 -2.08 -12.23 -0.21
N TYR A 88 -1.97 -12.85 -1.38
CA TYR A 88 -1.66 -12.22 -2.65
C TYR A 88 -2.21 -13.05 -3.81
N LEU A 89 -2.32 -12.42 -4.97
CA LEU A 89 -2.63 -13.07 -6.24
C LEU A 89 -1.82 -12.44 -7.36
N ILE A 90 -1.54 -13.20 -8.41
CA ILE A 90 -0.75 -12.80 -9.57
C ILE A 90 -1.61 -13.01 -10.81
N LEU A 91 -1.73 -11.97 -11.64
CA LEU A 91 -2.39 -12.04 -12.93
C LEU A 91 -1.33 -11.91 -14.03
N LYS A 92 -1.16 -12.98 -14.81
CA LYS A 92 -0.30 -13.00 -15.99
C LYS A 92 -0.94 -12.23 -17.13
N ASN A 93 -0.10 -11.48 -17.86
CA ASN A 93 -0.52 -10.69 -19.03
C ASN A 93 -1.72 -9.77 -18.74
N TYR A 94 -1.75 -9.13 -17.57
CA TYR A 94 -2.85 -8.24 -17.19
C TYR A 94 -2.95 -7.02 -18.12
N LEU A 95 -1.82 -6.39 -18.43
CA LEU A 95 -1.72 -5.37 -19.47
C LEU A 95 -0.99 -5.92 -20.69
N SER A 96 -1.42 -5.51 -21.89
CA SER A 96 -0.65 -5.78 -23.11
C SER A 96 0.65 -4.97 -23.13
N SER A 97 1.64 -5.47 -23.88
CA SER A 97 2.92 -4.78 -24.08
C SER A 97 2.74 -3.35 -24.60
N ASP A 98 1.77 -3.12 -25.48
CA ASP A 98 1.47 -1.79 -26.04
C ASP A 98 0.98 -0.81 -24.98
N VAL A 99 0.08 -1.25 -24.09
CA VAL A 99 -0.41 -0.40 -22.98
C VAL A 99 0.73 -0.08 -22.03
N VAL A 100 1.59 -1.06 -21.72
CA VAL A 100 2.76 -0.84 -20.88
C VAL A 100 3.73 0.16 -21.52
N ASP A 101 3.95 0.10 -22.83
CA ASP A 101 4.80 1.07 -23.54
C ASP A 101 4.20 2.48 -23.53
N GLN A 102 2.88 2.61 -23.66
CA GLN A 102 2.20 3.90 -23.51
C GLN A 102 2.41 4.48 -22.10
N ILE A 103 2.30 3.67 -21.05
CA ILE A 103 2.57 4.11 -19.66
C ILE A 103 4.01 4.58 -19.51
N ASN A 104 4.98 3.80 -20.01
CA ASN A 104 6.40 4.15 -19.93
C ASN A 104 6.71 5.46 -20.67
N ASN A 105 6.15 5.65 -21.87
CA ASN A 105 6.31 6.87 -22.65
C ASN A 105 5.71 8.08 -21.94
N GLU A 106 4.52 7.91 -21.34
CA GLU A 106 3.84 8.97 -20.59
C GLU A 106 4.63 9.38 -19.33
N ILE A 107 5.15 8.42 -18.56
CA ILE A 107 6.03 8.71 -17.42
C ILE A 107 7.29 9.47 -17.86
N ASN A 108 7.95 9.02 -18.94
CA ASN A 108 9.13 9.68 -19.48
C ASN A 108 8.84 11.12 -19.92
N LYS A 109 7.70 11.35 -20.58
CA LYS A 109 7.24 12.67 -20.98
C LYS A 109 7.01 13.58 -19.78
N LEU A 110 6.22 13.13 -18.80
CA LEU A 110 5.94 13.90 -17.58
C LEU A 110 7.21 14.23 -16.79
N MET A 111 8.20 13.33 -16.78
CA MET A 111 9.50 13.59 -16.17
C MET A 111 10.31 14.64 -16.94
N LYS A 112 10.36 14.54 -18.28
CA LYS A 112 11.07 15.49 -19.14
C LYS A 112 10.50 16.92 -19.03
N GLU A 113 9.19 17.04 -18.90
CA GLU A 113 8.49 18.31 -18.72
C GLU A 113 8.64 18.87 -17.30
N GLY A 114 9.16 18.08 -16.35
CA GLY A 114 9.30 18.46 -14.94
C GLY A 114 8.00 18.37 -14.13
N THR A 115 6.90 17.90 -14.72
CA THR A 115 5.60 17.70 -14.07
C THR A 115 5.65 16.58 -13.02
N LEU A 116 6.36 15.48 -13.34
CA LEU A 116 6.58 14.37 -12.43
C LEU A 116 8.06 14.29 -12.04
N GLN A 117 8.35 14.32 -10.75
CA GLN A 117 9.72 14.35 -10.24
C GLN A 117 9.92 13.31 -9.14
N PHE A 118 11.17 12.85 -8.99
CA PHE A 118 11.52 11.95 -7.91
C PHE A 118 11.31 12.61 -6.54
N ARG A 119 10.63 11.89 -5.66
CA ARG A 119 10.39 12.24 -4.26
C ARG A 119 10.78 11.06 -3.38
N TYR A 120 11.10 11.35 -2.13
CA TYR A 120 11.40 10.33 -1.12
C TYR A 120 12.46 9.30 -1.59
N GLY A 121 13.49 9.77 -2.30
CA GLY A 121 14.47 8.90 -2.95
C GLY A 121 14.11 8.67 -4.42
N ASN A 122 13.70 7.45 -4.76
CA ASN A 122 13.51 6.99 -6.14
C ASN A 122 12.03 6.84 -6.57
N LYS A 123 11.10 7.47 -5.85
CA LYS A 123 9.65 7.32 -6.07
C LYS A 123 9.11 8.47 -6.92
N LEU A 124 8.35 8.15 -7.96
CA LEU A 124 7.56 9.12 -8.70
C LEU A 124 6.12 9.04 -8.17
N MET A 125 5.74 10.02 -7.36
CA MET A 125 4.48 9.97 -6.61
C MET A 125 3.32 10.58 -7.40
N PHE A 126 2.16 9.95 -7.34
CA PHE A 126 0.88 10.48 -7.79
C PHE A 126 0.79 10.81 -9.29
N ALA A 127 1.36 9.96 -10.15
CA ALA A 127 1.21 10.07 -11.60
C ALA A 127 -0.28 10.05 -12.04
N ILE A 128 -1.17 9.42 -11.25
CA ILE A 128 -2.64 9.43 -11.42
C ILE A 128 -3.27 10.83 -11.49
N HIS A 129 -2.60 11.88 -11.01
CA HIS A 129 -3.11 13.25 -11.09
C HIS A 129 -2.71 13.98 -12.38
N TYR A 130 -1.80 13.39 -13.16
CA TYR A 130 -1.20 14.02 -14.34
C TYR A 130 -1.37 13.20 -15.62
N SER A 131 -1.67 11.90 -15.50
CA SER A 131 -1.78 10.97 -16.61
C SER A 131 -3.15 10.31 -16.65
N GLU A 132 -3.89 10.49 -17.73
CA GLU A 132 -5.21 9.85 -17.92
C GLU A 132 -5.11 8.34 -18.06
N ILE A 133 -4.12 7.81 -18.79
CA ILE A 133 -3.92 6.35 -18.93
C ILE A 133 -3.67 5.69 -17.57
N ILE A 134 -2.79 6.26 -16.74
CA ILE A 134 -2.52 5.74 -15.40
C ILE A 134 -3.75 5.93 -14.50
N LYS A 135 -4.47 7.06 -14.61
CA LYS A 135 -5.69 7.26 -13.83
C LYS A 135 -6.79 6.27 -14.21
N ASN A 136 -6.98 5.99 -15.49
CA ASN A 136 -8.05 5.14 -15.99
C ASN A 136 -7.84 3.67 -15.63
N ILE A 137 -6.60 3.16 -15.70
CA ILE A 137 -6.29 1.79 -15.26
C ILE A 137 -6.65 1.59 -13.78
N GLY A 138 -6.24 2.53 -12.92
CA GLY A 138 -6.54 2.45 -11.48
C GLY A 138 -8.00 2.75 -11.12
N ASN A 139 -8.78 3.36 -12.02
CA ASN A 139 -10.21 3.65 -11.82
C ASN A 139 -11.12 2.78 -12.70
N ASP A 140 -10.61 1.71 -13.31
CA ASP A 140 -11.44 0.79 -14.05
C ASP A 140 -12.54 0.23 -13.14
N LYS A 141 -13.79 0.30 -13.61
CA LYS A 141 -14.94 -0.06 -12.79
C LYS A 141 -14.91 -1.55 -12.41
N ASN A 142 -14.53 -2.42 -13.33
CA ASN A 142 -14.51 -3.86 -13.08
C ASN A 142 -13.42 -4.22 -12.08
N LEU A 143 -12.25 -3.57 -12.18
CA LEU A 143 -11.19 -3.68 -11.20
C LEU A 143 -11.64 -3.18 -9.82
N ILE A 144 -12.26 -2.00 -9.73
CA ILE A 144 -12.74 -1.45 -8.44
C ILE A 144 -13.80 -2.36 -7.81
N ASP A 145 -14.76 -2.86 -8.58
CA ASP A 145 -15.80 -3.77 -8.07
C ASP A 145 -15.16 -5.05 -7.51
N PHE A 146 -14.19 -5.62 -8.23
CA PHE A 146 -13.43 -6.79 -7.81
C PHE A 146 -12.60 -6.54 -6.53
N LEU A 147 -11.84 -5.45 -6.51
CA LEU A 147 -11.04 -5.05 -5.34
C LEU A 147 -11.93 -4.75 -4.12
N SER A 148 -13.13 -4.20 -4.32
CA SER A 148 -14.08 -3.93 -3.23
C SER A 148 -14.50 -5.21 -2.52
N ILE A 149 -14.71 -6.30 -3.28
CA ILE A 149 -15.04 -7.61 -2.71
C ILE A 149 -13.80 -8.24 -2.04
N LEU A 150 -12.62 -8.18 -2.66
CA LEU A 150 -11.37 -8.65 -2.05
C LEU A 150 -11.05 -7.92 -0.73
N LEU A 151 -11.42 -6.65 -0.64
CA LEU A 151 -11.19 -5.82 0.53
C LEU A 151 -12.26 -5.98 1.62
N ASP A 152 -13.40 -6.63 1.30
CA ASP A 152 -14.61 -6.61 2.13
C ASP A 152 -14.99 -5.16 2.52
N GLY A 153 -15.15 -4.31 1.51
CA GLY A 153 -15.37 -2.88 1.70
C GLY A 153 -15.61 -2.15 0.38
N GLN A 154 -15.42 -0.83 0.38
CA GLN A 154 -15.56 -0.04 -0.83
C GLN A 154 -14.19 0.47 -1.27
N ALA A 155 -13.57 -0.21 -2.24
CA ALA A 155 -12.23 0.12 -2.69
C ALA A 155 -12.22 1.50 -3.38
N LYS A 156 -11.26 2.33 -2.98
CA LYS A 156 -11.04 3.66 -3.53
C LYS A 156 -9.56 3.89 -3.78
N LEU A 157 -9.22 4.25 -5.01
CA LEU A 157 -7.86 4.58 -5.40
C LEU A 157 -7.36 5.78 -4.58
N PHE A 158 -6.24 5.59 -3.87
CA PHE A 158 -5.65 6.60 -2.99
C PHE A 158 -4.37 7.20 -3.57
N GLN A 159 -3.49 6.34 -4.08
CA GLN A 159 -2.15 6.75 -4.46
C GLN A 159 -1.64 5.91 -5.62
N SER A 160 -0.81 6.53 -6.46
CA SER A 160 0.10 5.81 -7.35
C SER A 160 1.55 6.11 -7.02
N ILE A 161 2.42 5.13 -7.26
CA ILE A 161 3.86 5.28 -7.19
C ILE A 161 4.46 4.59 -8.42
N ASN A 162 5.22 5.34 -9.21
CA ASN A 162 6.04 4.78 -10.27
C ASN A 162 7.50 4.71 -9.83
N PHE A 163 8.19 3.71 -10.35
CA PHE A 163 9.61 3.50 -10.11
C PHE A 163 10.32 3.31 -11.45
N ILE A 164 11.57 3.76 -11.55
CA ILE A 164 12.48 3.46 -12.68
C ILE A 164 13.49 2.37 -12.31
N LYS A 165 13.78 2.19 -11.00
CA LYS A 165 14.66 1.16 -10.46
C LYS A 165 14.01 0.47 -9.26
N GLY A 166 14.51 -0.73 -8.93
CA GLY A 166 14.21 -1.48 -7.71
C GLY A 166 14.10 -0.60 -6.47
N SER A 167 13.12 -0.85 -5.60
CA SER A 167 12.98 -0.06 -4.36
C SER A 167 14.09 -0.42 -3.37
N GLN A 168 14.56 -1.69 -3.41
CA GLN A 168 15.47 -2.29 -2.43
C GLN A 168 14.97 -2.10 -0.99
N GLN A 169 13.66 -1.93 -0.83
CA GLN A 169 13.03 -1.72 0.46
C GLN A 169 13.00 -3.06 1.19
N LYS A 170 13.46 -3.08 2.43
CA LYS A 170 13.45 -4.29 3.24
C LYS A 170 12.03 -4.81 3.47
N THR A 171 11.94 -6.07 3.88
CA THR A 171 10.68 -6.71 4.27
C THR A 171 9.88 -5.84 5.23
N HIS A 172 8.64 -5.53 4.85
CA HIS A 172 7.70 -4.75 5.62
C HIS A 172 6.26 -5.14 5.29
N SER A 173 5.32 -4.67 6.10
CA SER A 173 3.88 -4.68 5.83
C SER A 173 3.46 -3.25 5.53
N ASP A 174 2.56 -3.03 4.58
CA ASP A 174 2.05 -1.69 4.27
C ASP A 174 1.29 -1.09 5.45
N SER A 175 0.72 -1.95 6.31
CA SER A 175 -0.11 -1.55 7.43
C SER A 175 0.62 -0.67 8.45
N ILE A 176 1.96 -0.66 8.51
CA ILE A 176 2.72 0.26 9.36
C ILE A 176 2.80 1.68 8.78
N HIS A 177 2.74 1.79 7.45
CA HIS A 177 2.84 3.05 6.71
C HIS A 177 1.48 3.66 6.43
N MET A 178 0.50 2.80 6.15
CA MET A 178 -0.80 3.09 5.59
C MET A 178 -1.84 2.25 6.33
N THR A 179 -2.02 2.56 7.60
CA THR A 179 -2.87 1.83 8.53
C THR A 179 -4.33 2.21 8.35
N THR A 180 -5.22 1.27 8.63
CA THR A 180 -6.66 1.47 8.62
C THR A 180 -7.29 1.01 9.93
N TYR A 181 -8.37 1.67 10.32
CA TYR A 181 -9.35 1.08 11.22
C TYR A 181 -10.73 0.98 10.52
N PRO A 182 -11.33 -0.21 10.45
CA PRO A 182 -10.76 -1.50 10.88
C PRO A 182 -9.55 -1.93 10.03
N LEU A 183 -8.67 -2.76 10.62
CA LEU A 183 -7.43 -3.23 9.97
C LEU A 183 -7.73 -4.01 8.67
N GLY A 184 -6.73 -4.10 7.80
CA GLY A 184 -6.86 -4.80 6.50
C GLY A 184 -7.62 -4.01 5.42
N GLY A 185 -8.01 -2.76 5.70
CA GLY A 185 -8.74 -1.88 4.77
C GLY A 185 -7.88 -1.30 3.64
N LEU A 186 -6.80 -1.97 3.24
CA LEU A 186 -5.88 -1.54 2.18
C LEU A 186 -5.52 -2.73 1.25
N LEU A 187 -5.41 -2.46 -0.05
CA LEU A 187 -4.81 -3.35 -1.04
C LEU A 187 -3.69 -2.63 -1.79
N GLY A 188 -2.58 -3.33 -2.00
CA GLY A 188 -1.53 -2.92 -2.94
C GLY A 188 -1.73 -3.62 -4.28
N VAL A 189 -1.60 -2.88 -5.38
CA VAL A 189 -1.64 -3.41 -6.75
C VAL A 189 -0.39 -2.97 -7.47
N TRP A 190 0.50 -3.91 -7.78
CA TRP A 190 1.75 -3.67 -8.48
C TRP A 190 1.71 -4.23 -9.90
N ILE A 191 2.21 -3.47 -10.86
CA ILE A 191 2.23 -3.83 -12.27
C ILE A 191 3.66 -3.73 -12.80
N ALA A 192 4.11 -4.77 -13.47
CA ALA A 192 5.39 -4.81 -14.18
C ALA A 192 5.31 -3.95 -15.44
N LEU A 193 6.16 -2.92 -15.54
CA LEU A 193 6.26 -2.09 -16.74
C LEU A 193 7.46 -2.47 -17.64
N GLU A 194 8.14 -3.55 -17.30
CA GLU A 194 9.15 -4.27 -18.07
C GLU A 194 9.35 -5.66 -17.45
N ASP A 195 10.15 -6.52 -18.07
CA ASP A 195 10.49 -7.81 -17.47
C ASP A 195 11.34 -7.62 -16.21
N VAL A 196 11.01 -8.39 -15.17
CA VAL A 196 11.61 -8.29 -13.84
C VAL A 196 12.10 -9.66 -13.39
N ASP A 197 13.36 -9.71 -12.96
CA ASP A 197 14.03 -10.90 -12.45
C ASP A 197 14.91 -10.56 -11.23
N GLU A 198 15.59 -11.57 -10.68
CA GLU A 198 16.49 -11.40 -9.54
C GLU A 198 17.65 -10.42 -9.77
N ASN A 199 17.98 -10.08 -11.02
CA ASN A 199 19.11 -9.21 -11.35
C ASN A 199 18.73 -7.74 -11.41
N ASN A 200 17.47 -7.40 -11.74
CA ASN A 200 17.01 -6.01 -11.81
C ASN A 200 16.16 -5.55 -10.61
N GLY A 201 16.05 -6.35 -9.55
CA GLY A 201 15.43 -5.94 -8.29
C GLY A 201 13.94 -6.23 -8.25
N ALA A 202 13.61 -7.51 -8.48
CA ALA A 202 12.31 -8.12 -8.24
C ALA A 202 11.72 -7.79 -6.86
N LEU A 203 10.40 -7.91 -6.75
CA LEU A 203 9.76 -7.94 -5.45
C LEU A 203 9.98 -9.31 -4.80
N HIS A 204 9.96 -9.33 -3.48
CA HIS A 204 9.72 -10.55 -2.72
C HIS A 204 8.47 -10.39 -1.88
N TYR A 205 7.82 -11.51 -1.60
CA TYR A 205 6.72 -11.60 -0.64
C TYR A 205 6.89 -12.86 0.21
N ILE A 206 6.22 -12.90 1.35
CA ILE A 206 6.24 -14.06 2.25
C ILE A 206 4.81 -14.56 2.35
N PRO A 207 4.46 -15.68 1.68
CA PRO A 207 3.10 -16.21 1.67
C PRO A 207 2.54 -16.42 3.08
N GLN A 208 1.22 -16.28 3.22
CA GLN A 208 0.44 -16.49 4.45
C GLN A 208 0.71 -15.49 5.59
N THR A 209 1.67 -14.57 5.42
CA THR A 209 2.00 -13.60 6.48
C THR A 209 0.94 -12.55 6.72
N HIS A 210 -0.02 -12.39 5.79
CA HIS A 210 -1.19 -11.55 6.03
C HIS A 210 -2.03 -11.99 7.23
N LYS A 211 -1.95 -13.28 7.60
CA LYS A 211 -2.63 -13.90 8.75
C LYS A 211 -1.90 -13.68 10.07
N LEU A 212 -0.67 -13.15 10.06
CA LEU A 212 0.03 -12.79 11.28
C LEU A 212 -0.65 -11.58 11.96
N PRO A 213 -0.41 -11.36 13.26
CA PRO A 213 -0.76 -10.10 13.89
C PRO A 213 -0.20 -8.91 13.10
N TYR A 214 -0.95 -7.80 13.10
CA TYR A 214 -0.44 -6.54 12.58
C TYR A 214 0.61 -6.00 13.54
N PHE A 215 1.86 -5.95 13.12
CA PHE A 215 2.94 -5.39 13.91
C PHE A 215 2.97 -3.86 13.78
N LEU A 216 2.55 -3.15 14.81
CA LEU A 216 2.39 -1.70 14.88
C LEU A 216 3.33 -1.10 15.94
N ASN A 217 3.18 0.19 16.31
CA ASN A 217 4.14 0.86 17.20
C ASN A 217 4.33 0.15 18.55
N SER A 218 3.27 -0.44 19.10
CA SER A 218 3.31 -1.15 20.39
C SER A 218 4.23 -2.37 20.36
N ASP A 219 4.28 -3.08 19.24
CA ASP A 219 4.95 -4.38 19.13
C ASP A 219 6.48 -4.29 19.15
N TYR A 220 7.02 -3.10 18.89
CA TYR A 220 8.45 -2.84 18.93
C TYR A 220 8.79 -1.63 19.82
N ASP A 221 8.02 -1.39 20.89
CA ASP A 221 8.18 -0.28 21.87
C ASP A 221 8.43 1.10 21.24
N ASN A 222 7.70 1.42 20.18
CA ASN A 222 7.74 2.72 19.53
C ASN A 222 6.49 3.55 19.81
N GLU A 223 5.77 3.26 20.89
CA GLU A 223 4.72 4.16 21.35
C GLU A 223 5.32 5.52 21.74
N GLY A 224 4.67 6.58 21.25
CA GLY A 224 4.90 7.93 21.72
C GLY A 224 4.15 8.21 23.03
N ASP A 225 4.19 9.47 23.47
CA ASP A 225 3.42 9.97 24.61
C ASP A 225 2.35 10.96 24.14
N ARG A 226 1.76 11.75 25.06
CA ARG A 226 0.74 12.75 24.73
C ARG A 226 1.24 13.85 23.81
N LEU A 227 2.53 14.19 23.86
CA LEU A 227 3.16 15.29 23.14
C LEU A 227 4.05 14.83 21.99
N LYS A 228 4.65 13.64 22.09
CA LYS A 228 5.67 13.13 21.16
C LYS A 228 5.24 11.83 20.49
N ILE A 229 5.70 11.62 19.26
CA ILE A 229 5.64 10.31 18.59
C ILE A 229 6.77 9.40 19.11
N GLY A 230 6.75 8.13 18.70
CA GLY A 230 7.79 7.17 19.02
C GLY A 230 9.19 7.66 18.62
N LYS A 231 10.20 7.28 19.41
CA LYS A 231 11.59 7.74 19.21
C LYS A 231 12.43 6.77 18.38
N LYS A 232 11.97 5.52 18.19
CA LYS A 232 12.73 4.52 17.45
C LYS A 232 12.69 4.86 15.96
N SER A 233 13.82 4.64 15.29
CA SER A 233 13.92 4.84 13.85
C SER A 233 13.15 3.77 13.09
N TYR A 234 12.86 4.01 11.81
CA TYR A 234 12.26 2.99 10.94
C TYR A 234 13.13 1.71 10.86
N LYS A 235 14.46 1.84 10.97
CA LYS A 235 15.38 0.68 11.03
C LYS A 235 15.05 -0.28 12.18
N ALA A 236 14.56 0.21 13.31
CA ALA A 236 14.18 -0.64 14.44
C ALA A 236 12.97 -1.51 14.11
N TYR A 237 12.03 -1.01 13.30
CA TYR A 237 10.91 -1.81 12.79
C TYR A 237 11.37 -2.86 11.79
N GLU A 238 12.30 -2.49 10.88
CA GLU A 238 12.89 -3.46 9.95
C GLU A 238 13.63 -4.60 10.67
N GLU A 239 14.42 -4.27 11.70
CA GLU A 239 15.14 -5.25 12.53
C GLU A 239 14.17 -6.14 13.31
N PHE A 240 13.10 -5.56 13.88
CA PHE A 240 12.04 -6.30 14.54
C PHE A 240 11.39 -7.33 13.60
N LEU A 241 11.01 -6.91 12.39
CA LEU A 241 10.40 -7.81 11.41
C LEU A 241 11.38 -8.88 10.91
N GLU A 242 12.64 -8.52 10.67
CA GLU A 242 13.66 -9.49 10.25
C GLU A 242 13.83 -10.59 11.31
N ASN A 243 13.85 -10.22 12.59
CA ASN A 243 13.89 -11.18 13.69
C ASN A 243 12.63 -12.04 13.74
N LYS A 244 11.43 -11.46 13.55
CA LYS A 244 10.18 -12.21 13.50
C LYS A 244 10.10 -13.20 12.35
N VAL A 245 10.60 -12.82 11.17
CA VAL A 245 10.71 -13.71 10.01
C VAL A 245 11.59 -14.92 10.32
N LYS A 246 12.74 -14.70 10.98
CA LYS A 246 13.65 -15.78 11.39
C LYS A 246 13.05 -16.66 12.49
N GLU A 247 12.48 -16.06 13.53
CA GLU A 247 11.84 -16.74 14.66
C GLU A 247 10.73 -17.69 14.21
N LEU A 248 9.91 -17.26 13.26
CA LEU A 248 8.78 -18.01 12.74
C LEU A 248 9.15 -18.95 11.57
N GLY A 249 10.43 -18.98 11.15
CA GLY A 249 10.88 -19.82 10.04
C GLY A 249 10.23 -19.48 8.69
N LEU A 250 9.84 -18.21 8.50
CA LEU A 250 9.09 -17.77 7.33
C LEU A 250 10.00 -17.68 6.10
N LYS A 251 9.51 -18.16 4.96
CA LYS A 251 10.26 -18.19 3.70
C LYS A 251 9.73 -17.18 2.72
N LYS A 252 10.63 -16.34 2.20
CA LYS A 252 10.30 -15.42 1.11
C LYS A 252 10.31 -16.15 -0.23
N GLU A 253 9.43 -15.70 -1.12
CA GLU A 253 9.42 -16.04 -2.54
C GLU A 253 9.77 -14.80 -3.35
N ILE A 254 10.53 -14.99 -4.43
CA ILE A 254 10.92 -13.91 -5.35
C ILE A 254 9.93 -13.89 -6.50
N PHE A 255 9.37 -12.71 -6.77
CA PHE A 255 8.42 -12.51 -7.85
C PHE A 255 9.12 -12.08 -9.14
N ASN A 256 9.47 -13.07 -9.96
CA ASN A 256 9.87 -12.83 -11.34
C ASN A 256 8.62 -12.59 -12.19
N ALA A 257 8.59 -11.44 -12.88
CA ALA A 257 7.42 -10.93 -13.57
C ALA A 257 7.74 -10.64 -15.03
N GLN A 258 6.81 -10.96 -15.92
CA GLN A 258 6.88 -10.49 -17.30
C GLN A 258 6.25 -9.11 -17.42
N LYS A 259 6.67 -8.34 -18.42
CA LYS A 259 6.06 -7.06 -18.77
C LYS A 259 4.53 -7.21 -18.86
N GLY A 260 3.81 -6.41 -18.08
CA GLY A 260 2.34 -6.43 -18.03
C GLY A 260 1.73 -7.36 -16.98
N ASP A 261 2.52 -8.17 -16.27
CA ASP A 261 2.06 -8.92 -15.12
C ASP A 261 1.63 -8.00 -13.98
N LEU A 262 0.63 -8.43 -13.23
CA LEU A 262 0.10 -7.72 -12.07
C LEU A 262 0.17 -8.62 -10.83
N LEU A 263 0.54 -8.02 -9.68
CA LEU A 263 0.52 -8.64 -8.36
C LEU A 263 -0.37 -7.78 -7.45
N ILE A 264 -1.41 -8.38 -6.87
CA ILE A 264 -2.22 -7.75 -5.82
C ILE A 264 -1.83 -8.39 -4.49
N TRP A 265 -1.66 -7.58 -3.46
CA TRP A 265 -1.40 -8.08 -2.12
C TRP A 265 -2.27 -7.42 -1.05
N HIS A 266 -2.53 -8.22 -0.01
CA HIS A 266 -3.16 -7.76 1.22
C HIS A 266 -2.20 -6.83 2.00
N ALA A 267 -2.74 -5.79 2.63
CA ALA A 267 -1.98 -4.78 3.40
C ALA A 267 -1.00 -5.34 4.44
N ASN A 268 -1.27 -6.55 4.94
CA ASN A 268 -0.47 -7.19 5.98
C ASN A 268 0.52 -8.22 5.47
N ILE A 269 0.57 -8.51 4.16
CA ILE A 269 1.62 -9.39 3.67
C ILE A 269 2.99 -8.74 3.87
N LEU A 270 3.94 -9.52 4.37
CA LEU A 270 5.33 -9.12 4.44
C LEU A 270 5.93 -9.21 3.04
N HIS A 271 6.40 -8.07 2.53
CA HIS A 271 6.97 -7.94 1.19
C HIS A 271 8.06 -6.88 1.14
N GLY A 272 8.83 -6.85 0.05
CA GLY A 272 9.88 -5.86 -0.16
C GLY A 272 10.47 -5.94 -1.56
N GLY A 273 11.57 -5.22 -1.78
CA GLY A 273 12.31 -5.25 -3.03
C GLY A 273 13.70 -5.86 -2.84
N GLU A 274 14.06 -6.80 -3.70
CA GLU A 274 15.38 -7.42 -3.74
C GLU A 274 16.47 -6.43 -4.20
N PRO A 275 17.75 -6.74 -3.92
CA PRO A 275 18.88 -5.97 -4.43
C PRO A 275 18.85 -5.82 -5.95
N HIS A 276 19.21 -4.64 -6.43
CA HIS A 276 19.33 -4.37 -7.86
C HIS A 276 20.77 -4.71 -8.30
N LEU A 277 21.03 -5.95 -8.72
CA LEU A 277 22.38 -6.46 -8.96
C LEU A 277 23.00 -5.88 -10.22
N ASP A 278 22.29 -5.92 -11.35
CA ASP A 278 22.72 -5.32 -12.61
C ASP A 278 22.31 -3.84 -12.67
N LYS A 279 23.30 -2.95 -12.50
CA LYS A 279 23.07 -1.50 -12.46
C LYS A 279 22.75 -0.87 -13.82
N ASN A 280 22.93 -1.61 -14.92
CA ASN A 280 22.64 -1.16 -16.28
C ASN A 280 21.18 -1.37 -16.67
N ARG A 281 20.46 -2.25 -15.94
CA ARG A 281 19.05 -2.53 -16.18
C ARG A 281 18.16 -1.58 -15.37
N THR A 282 16.94 -1.38 -15.84
CA THR A 282 15.88 -0.72 -15.06
C THR A 282 14.96 -1.75 -14.43
N ARG A 283 14.09 -1.28 -13.54
CA ARG A 283 12.94 -2.05 -13.06
C ARG A 283 11.77 -1.08 -12.95
N LYS A 284 11.08 -0.87 -14.05
CA LYS A 284 9.95 0.03 -14.17
C LYS A 284 8.73 -0.67 -13.63
N SER A 285 8.04 -0.01 -12.71
CA SER A 285 6.80 -0.53 -12.17
C SER A 285 5.85 0.60 -11.80
N LEU A 286 4.60 0.23 -11.68
CA LEU A 286 3.52 1.07 -11.20
C LEU A 286 2.87 0.39 -10.01
N VAL A 287 2.66 1.13 -8.93
CA VAL A 287 1.98 0.65 -7.73
C VAL A 287 0.77 1.54 -7.49
N TYR A 288 -0.39 0.95 -7.28
CA TYR A 288 -1.57 1.60 -6.74
C TYR A 288 -1.83 1.12 -5.33
N HIS A 289 -2.33 2.02 -4.49
CA HIS A 289 -2.88 1.70 -3.19
C HIS A 289 -4.37 2.04 -3.19
N PHE A 290 -5.20 1.07 -2.80
CA PHE A 290 -6.64 1.21 -2.65
C PHE A 290 -7.00 1.07 -1.18
N PHE A 291 -7.74 2.03 -0.64
CA PHE A 291 -8.30 1.93 0.70
C PHE A 291 -9.80 1.66 0.65
N ASP A 292 -10.32 1.13 1.75
CA ASP A 292 -11.75 1.10 2.01
C ASP A 292 -12.21 2.52 2.38
N GLU A 293 -13.13 3.09 1.60
CA GLU A 293 -13.68 4.44 1.81
C GLU A 293 -14.34 4.58 3.21
N ASN A 294 -14.76 3.47 3.81
CA ASN A 294 -15.39 3.43 5.12
C ASN A 294 -14.43 3.16 6.29
N SER A 295 -13.11 3.18 6.02
CA SER A 295 -12.06 2.99 7.01
C SER A 295 -11.36 4.30 7.37
N ILE A 296 -11.04 4.46 8.66
CA ILE A 296 -10.20 5.57 9.12
C ILE A 296 -8.77 5.24 8.71
N CYS A 297 -8.18 6.06 7.85
CA CYS A 297 -6.83 5.84 7.34
C CYS A 297 -5.81 6.75 8.04
N TYR A 298 -4.66 6.21 8.43
CA TYR A 298 -3.62 6.97 9.14
C TYR A 298 -2.23 6.35 8.97
N HIS A 299 -1.20 7.13 9.31
CA HIS A 299 0.19 6.71 9.30
C HIS A 299 0.61 6.34 10.73
N GLU A 300 0.71 5.06 11.07
CA GLU A 300 0.99 4.59 12.43
C GLU A 300 2.26 5.22 13.03
N VAL A 301 3.40 5.19 12.32
CA VAL A 301 4.69 5.70 12.86
C VAL A 301 4.64 7.20 13.17
N THR A 302 3.99 7.99 12.31
CA THR A 302 3.92 9.45 12.49
C THR A 302 2.67 9.90 13.24
N GLN A 303 1.75 8.97 13.52
CA GLN A 303 0.44 9.17 14.16
C GLN A 303 -0.38 10.29 13.51
N ARG A 304 -0.38 10.34 12.17
CA ARG A 304 -1.08 11.36 11.38
C ARG A 304 -2.26 10.75 10.64
N PRO A 305 -3.42 11.40 10.59
CA PRO A 305 -4.48 11.00 9.69
C PRO A 305 -3.99 11.09 8.23
N ALA A 306 -4.46 10.18 7.38
CA ALA A 306 -4.17 10.21 5.95
C ALA A 306 -4.87 11.40 5.29
N LEU A 307 -4.18 12.06 4.37
CA LEU A 307 -4.70 13.18 3.60
C LEU A 307 -5.21 12.68 2.25
N PHE A 308 -6.49 12.86 1.97
CA PHE A 308 -7.08 12.50 0.69
C PHE A 308 -7.20 13.74 -0.18
N GLU A 309 -6.63 13.68 -1.38
CA GLU A 309 -6.92 14.64 -2.44
C GLU A 309 -8.18 14.17 -3.17
N LEU A 310 -9.33 14.60 -2.65
CA LEU A 310 -10.66 14.36 -3.21
C LEU A 310 -10.98 15.33 -4.34
#